data_AF-A0A0V0XFL9-F1
#
_entry.id   AF-A0A0V0XFL9-F1
#
_cell.length_a   1.000
_cell.length_b   1.000
_cell.length_c   1.000
_cell.angle_alpha   90.00
_cell.angle_beta   90.00
_cell.angle_gamma   90.00
#
_symmetry.space_group_name_H-M   'P 1'
#
loop_
_entity.id
_entity.type
_entity.pdbx_description
1 polymer ?
#
loop_
_entity_poly.entity_id
_entity_poly.type
_entity_poly.pdbx_seq_one_letter_code
_entity_poly.pdbx_strand_id
1 'polypeptide(L)'
;MFRELAKQQTCWFGLLGSAMLKKKMENSAKLMHFDQPIVKLQIFEENRARLLAELRKVVTNPATFILMEGGKEINHHNTDLVEGDSMVFRQESYFFWTFGVIEPGFYGAINVHSGETYLFAPEVESKRDIWLGKLPTLEEIKQHYGVTEAFYDDRIAEKLSTLGCRSVLTLIGQNTDSELELLEPDVNLTSRVFKTDRELELIRYACKVTCQAHIQLVSIFCVFLRKMSTYRIHMHCSKWSEWRNFTLRSRSEAKQSYYEKR
;
A
#
# COMPACT_ATOMS: atom_id res chain seq x y z
N MET A 1 14.28 13.14 -0.34
CA MET A 1 13.96 13.03 -1.79
C MET A 1 13.25 14.27 -2.34
N PHE A 2 12.06 14.66 -1.86
CA PHE A 2 11.34 15.86 -2.35
C PHE A 2 12.04 17.21 -2.07
N ARG A 3 12.80 17.33 -0.97
CA ARG A 3 13.58 18.54 -0.65
C ARG A 3 14.81 18.72 -1.57
N GLU A 4 15.46 17.63 -1.97
CA GLU A 4 16.56 17.65 -2.95
C GLU A 4 16.08 17.99 -4.37
N LEU A 5 14.92 17.48 -4.78
CA LEU A 5 14.29 17.82 -6.06
C LEU A 5 13.93 19.32 -6.16
N ALA A 6 13.47 19.92 -5.05
CA ALA A 6 13.19 21.35 -4.97
C ALA A 6 14.47 22.22 -5.11
N LYS A 7 15.61 21.75 -4.58
CA LYS A 7 16.90 22.46 -4.70
C LYS A 7 17.52 22.36 -6.10
N GLN A 8 17.36 21.23 -6.79
CA GLN A 8 17.87 21.08 -8.16
C GLN A 8 17.03 21.86 -9.20
N GLN A 9 15.72 22.06 -8.96
CA GLN A 9 14.87 22.85 -9.85
C GLN A 9 15.11 24.37 -9.77
N THR A 10 15.63 24.89 -8.65
CA THR A 10 15.86 26.35 -8.51
C THR A 10 16.94 26.90 -9.44
N CYS A 11 17.82 26.07 -9.98
CA CYS A 11 18.89 26.51 -10.90
C CYS A 11 18.38 26.74 -12.34
N TRP A 12 17.20 26.24 -12.71
CA TRP A 12 16.70 26.18 -14.09
C TRP A 12 15.52 27.13 -14.40
N PHE A 13 15.06 27.92 -13.44
CA PHE A 13 13.84 28.75 -13.58
C PHE A 13 14.14 30.25 -13.44
N GLY A 14 13.97 31.00 -14.54
CA GLY A 14 13.94 32.46 -14.51
C GLY A 14 12.83 33.03 -13.61
N LEU A 15 13.10 34.20 -13.02
CA LEU A 15 12.42 34.82 -11.88
C LEU A 15 10.89 34.98 -11.96
N LEU A 16 10.29 35.12 -13.15
CA LEU A 16 8.85 35.41 -13.31
C LEU A 16 7.95 34.15 -13.35
N GLY A 17 8.43 33.02 -13.90
CA GLY A 17 7.69 31.76 -13.90
C GLY A 17 7.75 31.01 -12.56
N SER A 18 8.73 31.37 -11.72
CA SER A 18 9.05 30.69 -10.46
C SER A 18 8.02 30.96 -9.35
N ALA A 19 7.47 32.18 -9.26
CA ALA A 19 6.53 32.55 -8.19
C ALA A 19 5.14 31.92 -8.33
N MET A 20 4.59 31.88 -9.56
CA MET A 20 3.28 31.25 -9.82
C MET A 20 3.33 29.73 -9.66
N LEU A 21 4.43 29.11 -10.09
CA LEU A 21 4.68 27.68 -9.86
C LEU A 21 4.93 27.38 -8.38
N LYS A 22 5.73 28.18 -7.67
CA LYS A 22 5.89 28.04 -6.21
C LYS A 22 4.56 28.14 -5.49
N LYS A 23 3.73 29.15 -5.80
CA LYS A 23 2.41 29.31 -5.19
C LYS A 23 1.46 28.15 -5.52
N LYS A 24 1.51 27.62 -6.75
CA LYS A 24 0.79 26.38 -7.11
C LYS A 24 1.31 25.18 -6.33
N MET A 25 2.63 25.01 -6.21
CA MET A 25 3.25 23.90 -5.48
C MET A 25 3.01 23.99 -3.97
N GLU A 26 3.03 25.18 -3.39
CA GLU A 26 2.69 25.42 -1.97
C GLU A 26 1.21 25.16 -1.70
N ASN A 27 0.31 25.59 -2.60
CA ASN A 27 -1.11 25.26 -2.51
C ASN A 27 -1.35 23.75 -2.71
N SER A 28 -0.64 23.10 -3.63
CA SER A 28 -0.66 21.65 -3.80
C SER A 28 -0.14 20.90 -2.58
N ALA A 29 0.94 21.38 -1.94
CA ALA A 29 1.49 20.79 -0.73
C ALA A 29 0.53 20.90 0.46
N LYS A 30 -0.19 22.02 0.58
CA LYS A 30 -1.28 22.17 1.56
C LYS A 30 -2.47 21.25 1.25
N LEU A 31 -2.79 21.03 -0.03
CA LEU A 31 -3.82 20.07 -0.46
C LEU A 31 -3.45 18.60 -0.23
N MET A 32 -2.16 18.30 -0.13
CA MET A 32 -1.60 16.96 0.06
C MET A 32 -1.36 16.61 1.53
N HIS A 33 -1.74 17.50 2.47
CA HIS A 33 -1.77 17.15 3.89
C HIS A 33 -3.01 16.29 4.15
N PHE A 34 -2.84 14.98 4.00
CA PHE A 34 -3.84 14.03 4.42
C PHE A 34 -3.51 13.56 5.82
N ASP A 35 -4.41 13.83 6.77
CA ASP A 35 -4.33 13.21 8.08
C ASP A 35 -4.59 11.72 7.93
N GLN A 36 -3.80 10.89 8.62
CA GLN A 36 -3.99 9.44 8.58
C GLN A 36 -5.42 9.09 9.00
N PRO A 37 -6.09 8.19 8.27
CA PRO A 37 -7.45 7.81 8.60
C PRO A 37 -7.43 7.04 9.91
N ILE A 38 -8.32 7.41 10.84
CA ILE A 38 -8.47 6.68 12.10
C ILE A 38 -9.17 5.36 11.79
N VAL A 39 -8.42 4.26 11.85
CA VAL A 39 -8.98 2.91 11.74
C VAL A 39 -9.58 2.53 13.09
N LYS A 40 -10.89 2.33 13.15
CA LYS A 40 -11.60 1.94 14.37
C LYS A 40 -11.67 0.42 14.48
N LEU A 41 -11.48 -0.13 15.69
CA LEU A 41 -11.57 -1.56 15.96
C LEU A 41 -12.93 -2.18 15.60
N GLN A 42 -14.00 -1.36 15.66
CA GLN A 42 -15.36 -1.72 15.26
C GLN A 42 -15.43 -2.32 13.84
N ILE A 43 -14.52 -1.95 12.94
CA ILE A 43 -14.46 -2.50 11.58
C ILE A 43 -14.21 -4.01 11.64
N PHE A 44 -13.24 -4.43 12.44
CA PHE A 44 -12.84 -5.83 12.57
C PHE A 44 -13.88 -6.62 13.38
N GLU A 45 -14.49 -6.02 14.40
CA GLU A 45 -15.62 -6.61 15.14
C GLU A 45 -16.81 -6.91 14.24
N GLU A 46 -17.22 -5.95 13.40
CA GLU A 46 -18.31 -6.12 12.42
C GLU A 46 -17.98 -7.20 11.40
N ASN A 47 -16.73 -7.27 10.93
CA ASN A 47 -16.27 -8.30 9.99
C ASN A 47 -16.34 -9.70 10.60
N ARG A 48 -15.87 -9.88 11.84
CA ARG A 48 -15.98 -11.15 12.57
C ARG A 48 -17.44 -11.54 12.78
N ALA A 49 -18.30 -10.60 13.16
CA ALA A 49 -19.73 -10.87 13.34
C ALA A 49 -20.40 -11.35 12.04
N ARG A 50 -20.07 -10.74 10.90
CA ARG A 50 -20.57 -11.15 9.58
C ARG A 50 -20.06 -12.54 9.19
N LEU A 51 -18.78 -12.81 9.42
CA LEU A 51 -18.20 -14.13 9.18
C LEU A 51 -18.91 -15.22 9.99
N LEU A 52 -19.08 -14.98 11.29
CA LEU A 52 -19.77 -15.90 12.19
C LEU A 52 -21.23 -16.11 11.81
N ALA A 53 -21.93 -15.06 11.36
CA ALA A 53 -23.32 -15.16 10.91
C ALA A 53 -23.48 -16.10 9.71
N GLU A 54 -22.54 -16.10 8.77
CA GLU A 54 -22.54 -17.04 7.64
C GLU A 54 -22.12 -18.45 8.06
N LEU A 55 -21.07 -18.58 8.87
CA LEU A 55 -20.55 -19.88 9.29
C LEU A 55 -21.53 -20.64 10.19
N ARG A 56 -22.26 -19.95 11.07
CA ARG A 56 -23.28 -20.57 11.93
C ARG A 56 -24.46 -21.18 11.14
N LYS A 57 -24.63 -20.86 9.86
CA LYS A 57 -25.63 -21.50 8.99
C LYS A 57 -25.20 -22.91 8.56
N VAL A 58 -23.90 -23.18 8.54
CA VAL A 58 -23.31 -24.43 8.04
C VAL A 58 -22.74 -25.27 9.19
N VAL A 59 -22.05 -24.63 10.13
CA VAL A 59 -21.38 -25.24 11.26
C VAL A 59 -22.35 -25.38 12.43
N THR A 60 -22.66 -26.63 12.80
CA THR A 60 -23.60 -26.95 13.89
C THR A 60 -22.89 -27.34 15.19
N ASN A 61 -21.62 -27.76 15.12
CA ASN A 61 -20.87 -28.20 16.28
C ASN A 61 -20.39 -27.00 17.13
N PRO A 62 -20.76 -26.90 18.42
CA PRO A 62 -20.34 -25.79 19.28
C PRO A 62 -18.85 -25.80 19.62
N ALA A 63 -18.16 -26.92 19.40
CA ALA A 63 -16.73 -27.10 19.68
C ALA A 63 -15.84 -26.88 18.43
N THR A 64 -16.31 -26.06 17.49
CA THR A 64 -15.58 -25.73 16.25
C THR A 64 -14.96 -24.35 16.33
N PHE A 65 -13.67 -24.28 16.01
CA PHE A 65 -12.89 -23.04 16.00
C PHE A 65 -12.40 -22.75 14.58
N ILE A 66 -12.30 -21.48 14.23
CA ILE A 66 -11.54 -21.03 13.06
C ILE A 66 -10.11 -20.80 13.54
N LEU A 67 -9.11 -21.23 12.79
CA LEU A 67 -7.71 -20.91 13.00
C LEU A 67 -7.16 -20.26 11.73
N MET A 68 -6.54 -19.09 11.90
CA MET A 68 -5.90 -18.36 10.82
C MET A 68 -4.44 -18.08 11.19
N GLU A 69 -3.56 -18.35 10.25
CA GLU A 69 -2.16 -17.97 10.31
C GLU A 69 -1.98 -16.57 9.73
N GLY A 70 -1.35 -15.68 10.48
CA GLY A 70 -0.89 -14.39 9.99
C GLY A 70 0.36 -14.52 9.13
N GLY A 71 0.62 -13.50 8.34
CA GLY A 71 1.85 -13.34 7.57
C GLY A 71 3.08 -13.39 8.47
N LYS A 72 4.12 -14.03 7.98
CA LYS A 72 5.44 -14.10 8.62
C LYS A 72 6.41 -13.20 7.89
N GLU A 73 7.45 -12.75 8.58
CA GLU A 73 8.58 -12.12 7.91
C GLU A 73 9.29 -13.17 7.06
N ILE A 74 9.43 -12.87 5.78
CA ILE A 74 10.15 -13.71 4.82
C ILE A 74 11.45 -12.99 4.53
N ASN A 75 12.58 -13.67 4.63
CA ASN A 75 13.86 -13.07 4.28
C ASN A 75 14.05 -13.03 2.77
N HIS A 76 14.73 -11.99 2.29
CA HIS A 76 15.15 -11.85 0.92
C HIS A 76 16.27 -12.84 0.64
N HIS A 77 15.89 -13.95 0.03
CA HIS A 77 16.76 -15.08 -0.24
C HIS A 77 17.47 -15.58 1.04
N ASN A 78 18.80 -15.53 1.06
CA ASN A 78 19.66 -15.93 2.16
C ASN A 78 20.22 -14.74 2.95
N THR A 79 19.68 -13.54 2.73
CA THR A 79 20.10 -12.33 3.45
C THR A 79 19.26 -12.15 4.71
N ASP A 80 19.73 -11.29 5.61
CA ASP A 80 19.00 -10.80 6.79
C ASP A 80 18.06 -9.64 6.45
N LEU A 81 17.92 -9.28 5.17
CA LEU A 81 16.91 -8.33 4.70
C LEU A 81 15.57 -9.05 4.61
N VAL A 82 14.49 -8.45 5.10
CA VAL A 82 13.13 -9.00 4.96
C VAL A 82 12.54 -8.59 3.61
N GLU A 83 12.00 -9.54 2.85
CA GLU A 83 11.57 -9.46 1.45
C GLU A 83 10.24 -8.70 1.25
N GLY A 84 10.23 -7.80 0.27
CA GLY A 84 9.12 -6.89 -0.07
C GLY A 84 9.65 -5.50 -0.43
N ASP A 85 9.44 -5.06 -1.66
CA ASP A 85 10.24 -4.09 -2.47
C ASP A 85 10.49 -2.66 -1.88
N SER A 86 10.15 -2.38 -0.62
CA SER A 86 10.64 -1.24 0.17
C SER A 86 10.43 -1.38 1.70
N MET A 87 10.72 -2.57 2.27
CA MET A 87 10.95 -2.88 3.70
C MET A 87 9.89 -2.42 4.74
N VAL A 88 8.62 -2.80 4.54
CA VAL A 88 7.65 -2.85 5.65
C VAL A 88 6.86 -4.15 5.52
N PHE A 89 6.82 -4.95 6.59
CA PHE A 89 5.98 -6.13 6.66
C PHE A 89 4.53 -5.77 6.32
N ARG A 90 3.90 -6.59 5.47
CA ARG A 90 2.49 -6.46 5.13
C ARG A 90 1.76 -7.74 5.50
N GLN A 91 0.72 -7.58 6.31
CA GLN A 91 -0.09 -8.68 6.79
C GLN A 91 -0.82 -9.43 5.66
N GLU A 92 -1.06 -10.72 5.90
CA GLU A 92 -1.97 -11.56 5.10
C GLU A 92 -3.38 -10.92 5.11
N SER A 93 -4.04 -10.89 3.95
CA SER A 93 -5.23 -10.08 3.76
C SER A 93 -6.48 -10.60 4.49
N TYR A 94 -6.66 -11.92 4.61
CA TYR A 94 -7.78 -12.50 5.37
C TYR A 94 -7.58 -12.37 6.88
N PHE A 95 -6.34 -12.56 7.35
CA PHE A 95 -5.95 -12.32 8.73
C PHE A 95 -6.16 -10.86 9.12
N PHE A 96 -5.67 -9.93 8.30
CA PHE A 96 -5.85 -8.49 8.51
C PHE A 96 -7.33 -8.10 8.49
N TRP A 97 -8.13 -8.63 7.56
CA TRP A 97 -9.56 -8.35 7.48
C TRP A 97 -10.33 -8.78 8.75
N THR A 98 -9.87 -9.84 9.40
CA THR A 98 -10.51 -10.43 10.59
C THR A 98 -10.07 -9.77 11.90
N PHE A 99 -8.76 -9.56 12.07
CA PHE A 99 -8.18 -9.13 13.35
C PHE A 99 -7.57 -7.73 13.32
N GLY A 100 -7.20 -7.22 12.14
CA GLY A 100 -6.54 -5.91 12.01
C GLY A 100 -5.09 -5.86 12.48
N VAL A 101 -4.51 -7.02 12.81
CA VAL A 101 -3.14 -7.14 13.32
C VAL A 101 -2.14 -6.74 12.25
N ILE A 102 -1.20 -5.86 12.60
CA ILE A 102 -0.17 -5.37 11.68
C ILE A 102 1.18 -6.04 11.89
N GLU A 103 1.42 -6.67 13.04
CA GLU A 103 2.67 -7.35 13.35
C GLU A 103 2.74 -8.75 12.71
N PRO A 104 3.95 -9.21 12.37
CA PRO A 104 4.17 -10.54 11.79
C PRO A 104 4.09 -11.65 12.83
N GLY A 105 3.85 -12.88 12.34
CA GLY A 105 3.98 -14.11 13.14
C GLY A 105 2.84 -14.40 14.11
N PHE A 106 1.76 -13.62 14.05
CA PHE A 106 0.57 -13.87 14.87
C PHE A 106 -0.27 -15.01 14.30
N TYR A 107 -0.97 -15.73 15.18
CA TYR A 107 -2.12 -16.55 14.81
C TYR A 107 -3.37 -16.00 15.48
N GLY A 108 -4.53 -16.38 14.94
CA GLY A 108 -5.81 -15.92 15.43
C GLY A 108 -6.81 -17.06 15.39
N ALA A 109 -7.55 -17.24 16.47
CA ALA A 109 -8.62 -18.20 16.54
C ALA A 109 -9.95 -17.57 16.92
N ILE A 110 -11.04 -18.13 16.41
CA ILE A 110 -12.40 -17.67 16.71
C ILE A 110 -13.26 -18.89 17.02
N ASN A 111 -13.91 -18.90 18.17
CA ASN A 111 -14.94 -19.90 18.45
C ASN A 111 -16.19 -19.57 17.64
N VAL A 112 -16.62 -20.48 16.77
CA VAL A 112 -17.74 -20.23 15.85
C VAL A 112 -19.06 -20.03 16.60
N HIS A 113 -19.24 -20.72 17.73
CA HIS A 113 -20.47 -20.66 18.50
C HIS A 113 -20.50 -19.48 19.47
N SER A 114 -19.51 -19.36 20.37
CA SER A 114 -19.47 -18.26 21.35
C SER A 114 -19.15 -16.91 20.70
N GLY A 115 -18.41 -16.92 19.58
CA GLY A 115 -17.90 -15.70 18.96
C GLY A 115 -16.70 -15.10 19.69
N GLU A 116 -16.15 -15.81 20.68
CA GLU A 116 -14.94 -15.40 21.37
C GLU A 116 -13.74 -15.46 20.43
N THR A 117 -12.84 -14.51 20.60
CA THR A 117 -11.72 -14.27 19.69
C THR A 117 -10.41 -14.31 20.46
N TYR A 118 -9.44 -15.00 19.90
CA TYR A 118 -8.19 -15.33 20.55
C TYR A 118 -7.04 -14.93 19.62
N LEU A 119 -6.05 -14.21 20.13
CA LEU A 119 -4.80 -13.95 19.41
C LEU A 119 -3.65 -14.71 20.05
N PHE A 120 -2.75 -15.20 19.22
CA PHE A 120 -1.51 -15.84 19.64
C PHE A 120 -0.35 -15.00 19.11
N ALA A 121 0.33 -14.32 20.03
CA ALA A 121 1.48 -13.49 19.74
C ALA A 121 2.75 -14.34 19.68
N PRO A 122 3.70 -14.05 18.78
CA PRO A 122 4.97 -14.77 18.73
C PRO A 122 5.75 -14.54 20.03
N GLU A 123 6.25 -15.61 20.63
CA GLU A 123 7.18 -15.48 21.76
C GLU A 123 8.51 -14.88 21.25
N VAL A 124 8.78 -13.65 21.66
CA VAL A 124 10.03 -12.97 21.29
C VAL A 124 11.09 -13.31 22.35
N GLU A 125 12.18 -13.92 21.92
CA GLU A 125 13.33 -14.17 22.79
C GLU A 125 13.84 -12.86 23.41
N SER A 126 14.12 -12.87 24.72
CA SER A 126 14.49 -11.68 25.53
C SER A 126 15.64 -10.82 25.00
N LYS A 127 16.46 -11.33 24.07
CA LYS A 127 17.54 -10.58 23.43
C LYS A 127 17.05 -9.65 22.31
N ARG A 128 15.90 -9.92 21.70
CA ARG A 128 15.37 -9.09 20.58
C ARG A 128 14.69 -7.82 21.07
N ASP A 129 14.28 -7.77 22.34
CA ASP A 129 13.69 -6.60 23.01
C ASP A 129 14.60 -5.36 22.93
N ILE A 130 15.92 -5.58 22.91
CA ILE A 130 16.92 -4.50 22.77
C ILE A 130 16.76 -3.76 21.43
N TRP A 131 16.37 -4.47 20.38
CA TRP A 131 16.29 -3.96 19.01
C TRP A 131 14.86 -3.55 18.62
N LEU A 132 13.86 -4.30 19.09
CA LEU A 132 12.44 -4.10 18.77
C LEU A 132 11.78 -3.06 19.69
N GLY A 133 12.41 -2.72 20.80
CA GLY A 133 11.86 -1.83 21.83
C GLY A 133 10.97 -2.58 22.82
N LYS A 134 10.16 -1.82 23.57
CA LYS A 134 9.25 -2.40 24.58
C LYS A 134 8.18 -3.22 23.86
N LEU A 135 8.24 -4.54 24.02
CA LEU A 135 7.18 -5.43 23.54
C LEU A 135 5.90 -5.19 24.33
N PRO A 136 4.74 -5.17 23.65
CA PRO A 136 3.46 -5.11 24.33
C PRO A 136 3.22 -6.40 25.12
N THR A 137 2.69 -6.24 26.33
CA THR A 137 2.18 -7.35 27.14
C THR A 137 0.93 -7.96 26.50
N LEU A 138 0.61 -9.21 26.84
CA LEU A 138 -0.61 -9.87 26.33
C LEU A 138 -1.89 -9.06 26.61
N GLU A 139 -1.98 -8.39 27.77
CA GLU A 139 -3.11 -7.50 28.09
C GLU A 139 -3.15 -6.25 27.22
N GLU A 140 -1.98 -5.66 26.92
CA GLU A 140 -1.89 -4.53 25.98
C GLU A 140 -2.32 -4.97 24.56
N ILE A 141 -1.92 -6.17 24.11
CA ILE A 141 -2.33 -6.75 22.81
C ILE A 141 -3.84 -6.96 22.77
N LYS A 142 -4.40 -7.58 23.82
CA LYS A 142 -5.83 -7.83 23.97
C LYS A 142 -6.63 -6.54 23.86
N GLN A 143 -6.23 -5.50 24.59
CA GLN A 143 -6.87 -4.19 24.56
C GLN A 143 -6.68 -3.49 23.21
N HIS A 144 -5.49 -3.59 22.61
CA HIS A 144 -5.16 -2.93 21.34
C HIS A 144 -6.00 -3.46 20.18
N TYR A 145 -6.22 -4.78 20.12
CA TYR A 145 -6.96 -5.42 19.03
C TYR A 145 -8.44 -5.71 19.33
N GLY A 146 -8.89 -5.46 20.56
CA GLY A 146 -10.28 -5.71 20.96
C GLY A 146 -10.67 -7.18 20.84
N VAL A 147 -9.77 -8.07 21.25
CA VAL A 147 -10.02 -9.54 21.27
C VAL A 147 -10.37 -10.00 22.67
N THR A 148 -10.94 -11.21 22.78
CA THR A 148 -11.38 -11.77 24.07
C THR A 148 -10.19 -12.11 24.95
N GLU A 149 -9.21 -12.83 24.42
CA GLU A 149 -7.98 -13.19 25.14
C GLU A 149 -6.78 -13.23 24.18
N ALA A 150 -5.58 -13.05 24.74
CA ALA A 150 -4.32 -13.16 24.02
C ALA A 150 -3.38 -14.15 24.73
N PHE A 151 -2.68 -14.98 23.95
CA PHE A 151 -1.72 -15.97 24.42
C PHE A 151 -0.42 -15.88 23.62
N TYR A 152 0.60 -16.64 24.01
CA TYR A 152 1.77 -16.88 23.16
C TYR A 152 1.52 -18.06 22.19
N ASP A 153 2.26 -18.07 21.09
CA ASP A 153 2.11 -19.05 20.00
C ASP A 153 2.75 -20.42 20.29
N ASP A 154 3.65 -20.51 21.28
CA ASP A 154 4.35 -21.73 21.71
C ASP A 154 3.40 -22.92 21.97
N ARG A 155 2.16 -22.65 22.38
CA ARG A 155 1.20 -23.68 22.82
C ARG A 155 -0.21 -23.52 22.26
N ILE A 156 -0.35 -23.12 21.00
CA ILE A 156 -1.66 -23.01 20.32
C ILE A 156 -2.50 -24.28 20.50
N ALA A 157 -1.93 -25.46 20.26
CA ALA A 157 -2.64 -26.73 20.37
C ALA A 157 -3.15 -27.04 21.80
N GLU A 158 -2.33 -26.78 22.82
CA GLU A 158 -2.70 -26.98 24.23
C GLU A 158 -3.84 -26.03 24.64
N LYS A 159 -3.74 -24.75 24.23
CA LYS A 159 -4.75 -23.74 24.53
C LYS A 159 -6.08 -24.03 23.85
N LEU A 160 -6.07 -24.35 22.56
CA LEU A 160 -7.29 -24.75 21.84
C LEU A 160 -7.93 -25.99 22.48
N SER A 161 -7.13 -26.98 22.88
CA SER A 161 -7.63 -28.18 23.58
C SER A 161 -8.27 -27.84 24.93
N THR A 162 -7.65 -26.94 25.70
CA THR A 162 -8.17 -26.46 26.99
C THR A 162 -9.48 -25.69 26.84
N LEU A 163 -9.63 -24.93 25.76
CA LEU A 163 -10.86 -24.22 25.39
C LEU A 163 -11.95 -25.16 24.84
N GLY A 164 -11.70 -26.47 24.80
CA GLY A 164 -12.67 -27.47 24.36
C GLY A 164 -12.82 -27.58 22.84
N CYS A 165 -11.84 -27.11 22.06
CA CYS A 165 -11.83 -27.26 20.62
C CYS A 165 -11.78 -28.74 20.22
N ARG A 166 -12.75 -29.18 19.40
CA ARG A 166 -12.80 -30.53 18.82
C ARG A 166 -12.56 -30.54 17.32
N SER A 167 -12.80 -29.42 16.65
CA SER A 167 -12.66 -29.28 15.20
C SER A 167 -12.14 -27.89 14.88
N VAL A 168 -11.20 -27.83 13.93
CA VAL A 168 -10.60 -26.58 13.47
C VAL A 168 -10.96 -26.38 11.99
N LEU A 169 -11.44 -25.19 11.67
CA LEU A 169 -11.63 -24.69 10.32
C LEU A 169 -10.45 -23.78 9.99
N THR A 170 -9.80 -24.03 8.87
CA THR A 170 -8.68 -23.28 8.32
C THR A 170 -9.08 -22.64 6.98
N LEU A 171 -8.22 -21.81 6.39
CA LEU A 171 -8.55 -21.06 5.18
C LEU A 171 -8.12 -21.81 3.91
N ILE A 172 -9.06 -22.54 3.28
CA ILE A 172 -8.87 -23.08 1.91
C ILE A 172 -9.50 -22.16 0.88
N GLY A 173 -8.74 -21.92 -0.18
CA GLY A 173 -9.29 -21.54 -1.47
C GLY A 173 -8.18 -21.48 -2.50
N GLN A 174 -8.53 -21.55 -3.78
CA GLN A 174 -7.62 -21.12 -4.82
C GLN A 174 -7.91 -19.65 -5.12
N ASN A 175 -6.87 -18.81 -5.14
CA ASN A 175 -7.05 -17.46 -5.65
C ASN A 175 -7.23 -17.53 -7.18
N THR A 176 -8.37 -17.06 -7.67
CA THR A 176 -8.71 -17.14 -9.11
C THR A 176 -7.82 -16.27 -9.99
N ASP A 177 -7.20 -15.22 -9.45
CA ASP A 177 -6.37 -14.29 -10.23
C ASP A 177 -4.91 -14.76 -10.32
N SER A 178 -4.39 -15.36 -9.25
CA SER A 178 -2.99 -15.81 -9.16
C SER A 178 -2.81 -17.32 -9.34
N GLU A 179 -3.89 -18.09 -9.35
CA GLU A 179 -3.94 -19.57 -9.36
C GLU A 179 -3.22 -20.24 -8.17
N LEU A 180 -2.66 -19.46 -7.26
CA LEU A 180 -2.01 -19.93 -6.04
C LEU A 180 -3.04 -20.51 -5.07
N GLU A 181 -2.69 -21.65 -4.48
CA GLU A 181 -3.44 -22.27 -3.42
C GLU A 181 -3.25 -21.48 -2.11
N LEU A 182 -4.37 -21.23 -1.43
CA LEU A 182 -4.39 -20.91 0.00
C LEU A 182 -4.39 -22.27 0.72
N LEU A 183 -3.39 -22.50 1.57
CA LEU A 183 -3.20 -23.79 2.26
C LEU A 183 -4.14 -23.92 3.48
N GLU A 184 -4.91 -25.04 3.49
CA GLU A 184 -5.60 -25.78 4.60
C GLU A 184 -7.11 -25.54 5.01
N PRO A 185 -7.94 -26.61 5.25
CA PRO A 185 -9.38 -26.74 5.67
C PRO A 185 -10.55 -25.72 5.70
N ASP A 186 -11.37 -25.49 4.64
CA ASP A 186 -12.86 -25.35 4.75
C ASP A 186 -13.57 -24.00 5.11
N VAL A 187 -12.96 -22.81 4.93
CA VAL A 187 -13.69 -21.50 5.09
C VAL A 187 -13.71 -20.66 3.82
N ASN A 188 -14.87 -20.59 3.15
CA ASN A 188 -15.08 -19.68 2.02
C ASN A 188 -15.44 -18.25 2.49
N LEU A 189 -14.47 -17.34 2.48
CA LEU A 189 -14.61 -15.95 2.93
C LEU A 189 -15.27 -15.01 1.89
N THR A 190 -16.44 -15.40 1.37
CA THR A 190 -17.27 -14.55 0.48
C THR A 190 -17.66 -13.21 1.13
N SER A 191 -17.61 -13.11 2.45
CA SER A 191 -17.88 -11.88 3.22
C SER A 191 -17.03 -10.68 2.78
N ARG A 192 -15.83 -10.90 2.20
CA ARG A 192 -14.97 -9.83 1.67
C ARG A 192 -15.49 -9.19 0.37
N VAL A 193 -16.39 -9.87 -0.34
CA VAL A 193 -16.98 -9.35 -1.59
C VAL A 193 -17.88 -8.16 -1.30
N PHE A 194 -18.60 -8.17 -0.17
CA PHE A 194 -19.50 -7.09 0.24
C PHE A 194 -18.84 -6.25 1.34
N LYS A 195 -18.76 -4.94 1.11
CA LYS A 195 -18.01 -4.01 1.97
C LYS A 195 -18.97 -3.39 2.98
N THR A 196 -18.56 -3.27 4.24
CA THR A 196 -19.30 -2.49 5.23
C THR A 196 -19.16 -1.00 4.95
N ASP A 197 -20.05 -0.18 5.50
CA ASP A 197 -19.95 1.28 5.35
C ASP A 197 -18.61 1.83 5.88
N ARG A 198 -18.06 1.22 6.94
CA ARG A 198 -16.76 1.59 7.50
C ARG A 198 -15.59 1.21 6.60
N GLU A 199 -15.64 0.04 5.98
CA GLU A 199 -14.67 -0.35 4.96
C GLU A 199 -14.75 0.60 3.75
N LEU A 200 -15.97 0.99 3.34
CA LEU A 200 -16.19 1.94 2.26
C LEU A 200 -15.63 3.34 2.59
N GLU A 201 -15.70 3.80 3.85
CA GLU A 201 -15.04 5.05 4.27
C GLU A 201 -13.52 5.02 4.04
N LEU A 202 -12.86 3.93 4.42
CA LEU A 202 -11.42 3.75 4.18
C LEU A 202 -11.09 3.68 2.69
N ILE A 203 -11.90 2.97 1.90
CA ILE A 203 -11.74 2.90 0.44
C ILE A 203 -11.92 4.28 -0.19
N ARG A 204 -12.94 5.05 0.20
CA ARG A 204 -13.16 6.42 -0.28
C ARG A 204 -11.99 7.33 0.07
N TYR A 205 -11.43 7.19 1.28
CA TYR A 205 -10.22 7.91 1.68
C TYR A 205 -9.03 7.54 0.78
N ALA A 206 -8.76 6.25 0.56
CA ALA A 206 -7.69 5.80 -0.32
C ALA A 206 -7.86 6.32 -1.75
N CYS A 207 -9.09 6.25 -2.30
CA CYS A 207 -9.40 6.83 -3.61
C CYS A 207 -9.18 8.34 -3.64
N LYS A 208 -9.58 9.08 -2.60
CA LYS A 208 -9.36 10.54 -2.50
C LYS A 208 -7.87 10.88 -2.57
N VAL A 209 -7.03 10.16 -1.81
CA VAL A 209 -5.56 10.34 -1.82
C VAL A 209 -4.99 10.05 -3.21
N THR A 210 -5.35 8.91 -3.80
CA THR A 210 -4.87 8.50 -5.13
C THR A 210 -5.32 9.45 -6.25
N CYS A 211 -6.58 9.88 -6.25
CA CYS A 211 -7.08 10.85 -7.22
C CYS A 211 -6.33 12.19 -7.12
N GLN A 212 -6.07 12.67 -5.91
CA GLN A 212 -5.29 13.90 -5.72
C GLN A 212 -3.85 13.72 -6.21
N ALA A 213 -3.22 12.59 -5.93
CA ALA A 213 -1.90 12.28 -6.48
C ALA A 213 -1.90 12.28 -8.03
N HIS A 214 -2.91 11.68 -8.66
CA HIS A 214 -3.06 11.70 -10.12
C HIS A 214 -3.25 13.11 -10.68
N ILE A 215 -4.11 13.94 -10.08
CA ILE A 215 -4.33 15.34 -10.50
C ILE A 215 -3.01 16.12 -10.49
N GLN A 216 -2.20 15.91 -9.45
CA GLN A 216 -0.91 16.58 -9.31
C GLN A 216 0.10 16.08 -10.35
N LEU A 217 0.16 14.77 -10.58
CA LEU A 217 1.01 14.17 -11.60
C LEU A 217 0.68 14.73 -12.99
N VAL A 218 -0.60 14.74 -13.38
CA VAL A 218 -1.06 15.28 -14.66
C VAL A 218 -0.73 16.77 -14.76
N SER A 219 -0.94 17.54 -13.69
CA SER A 219 -0.64 18.99 -13.66
C SER A 219 0.84 19.28 -13.92
N ILE A 220 1.73 18.49 -13.31
CA ILE A 220 3.19 18.60 -13.52
C ILE A 220 3.54 18.17 -14.95
N PHE A 221 2.99 17.06 -15.42
CA PHE A 221 3.26 16.53 -16.75
C PHE A 221 2.83 17.50 -17.87
N CYS A 222 1.67 18.14 -17.75
CA CYS A 222 1.21 19.14 -18.71
C CYS A 222 2.14 20.38 -18.78
N VAL A 223 2.70 20.81 -17.65
CA VAL A 223 3.69 21.90 -17.62
C VAL A 223 5.01 21.46 -18.27
N PHE A 224 5.45 20.24 -17.99
CA PHE A 224 6.67 19.67 -18.57
C PHE A 224 6.56 19.51 -20.09
N LEU A 225 5.46 18.93 -20.59
CA LEU A 225 5.20 18.78 -22.02
C LEU A 225 5.12 20.13 -22.73
N ARG A 226 4.41 21.12 -22.16
CA ARG A 226 4.35 22.47 -22.72
C ARG A 226 5.75 23.07 -22.86
N LYS A 227 6.58 22.95 -21.83
CA LYS A 227 7.97 23.40 -21.87
C LYS A 227 8.76 22.70 -22.97
N MET A 228 8.70 21.37 -23.06
CA MET A 228 9.32 20.58 -24.13
C MET A 228 8.88 21.04 -25.52
N SER A 229 7.59 21.28 -25.74
CA SER A 229 7.10 21.82 -27.02
C SER A 229 7.59 23.24 -27.31
N THR A 230 7.69 24.13 -26.32
CA THR A 230 8.35 25.45 -26.51
C THR A 230 9.84 25.33 -26.79
N TYR A 231 10.57 24.41 -26.14
CA TYR A 231 11.99 24.15 -26.47
C TYR A 231 12.15 23.60 -27.89
N ARG A 232 11.20 22.77 -28.35
CA ARG A 232 11.14 22.29 -29.74
C ARG A 232 10.86 23.41 -30.74
N ILE A 233 9.96 24.33 -30.40
CA ILE A 233 9.67 25.55 -31.19
C ILE A 233 10.87 26.51 -31.17
N HIS A 234 11.57 26.66 -30.05
CA HIS A 234 12.75 27.52 -29.91
C HIS A 234 13.95 26.96 -30.69
N MET A 235 14.21 25.64 -30.62
CA MET A 235 15.21 24.99 -31.47
C MET A 235 14.86 25.09 -32.96
N HIS A 236 13.56 25.02 -33.32
CA HIS A 236 13.14 25.26 -34.69
C HIS A 236 13.27 26.73 -35.10
N CYS A 237 13.00 27.71 -34.23
CA CYS A 237 13.07 29.13 -34.59
C CYS A 237 14.51 29.66 -34.70
N SER A 238 15.42 29.25 -33.82
CA SER A 238 16.79 29.81 -33.78
C SER A 238 17.68 29.31 -34.92
N LYS A 239 17.43 28.11 -35.45
CA LYS A 239 18.20 27.58 -36.60
C LYS A 239 17.55 27.89 -37.95
N TRP A 240 16.25 28.17 -38.03
CA TRP A 240 15.60 28.37 -39.33
C TRP A 240 15.89 29.75 -39.95
N SER A 241 16.08 30.80 -39.14
CA SER A 241 16.54 32.11 -39.66
C SER A 241 17.99 32.06 -40.14
N GLU A 242 18.88 31.38 -39.42
CA GLU A 242 20.28 31.18 -39.83
C GLU A 242 20.40 30.25 -41.04
N TRP A 243 19.62 29.16 -41.11
CA TRP A 243 19.63 28.23 -42.24
C TRP A 243 18.96 28.80 -43.49
N ARG A 244 17.92 29.64 -43.35
CA ARG A 244 17.30 30.37 -44.47
C ARG A 244 18.24 31.45 -45.03
N ASN A 245 19.03 32.12 -44.19
CA ASN A 245 20.07 33.05 -44.66
C ASN A 245 21.28 32.32 -45.27
N PHE A 246 21.66 31.15 -44.74
CA PHE A 246 22.73 30.32 -45.30
C PHE A 246 22.36 29.73 -46.68
N THR A 247 21.10 29.33 -46.88
CA THR A 247 20.59 28.80 -48.17
C THR A 247 20.31 29.88 -49.22
N LEU A 248 20.01 31.11 -48.81
CA LEU A 248 19.87 32.25 -49.73
C LEU A 248 21.24 32.82 -50.18
N ARG A 249 22.22 32.87 -49.28
CA ARG A 249 23.59 33.36 -49.57
C ARG A 249 24.38 32.39 -50.46
N SER A 250 24.23 31.09 -50.25
CA SER A 250 24.82 30.06 -51.12
C SER A 250 24.18 30.01 -52.52
N ARG A 251 22.91 30.40 -52.68
CA ARG A 251 22.25 30.51 -54.00
C ARG A 251 22.66 31.76 -54.80
N SER A 252 23.01 32.87 -54.15
CA SER A 252 23.54 34.05 -54.85
C SER A 252 25.00 33.86 -55.28
N GLU A 253 25.83 33.27 -54.41
CA GLU A 253 27.25 33.02 -54.71
C GLU A 253 27.42 31.95 -55.81
N ALA A 254 26.57 30.91 -55.82
CA ALA A 254 26.56 29.90 -56.89
C ALA A 254 26.07 30.44 -58.25
N LYS A 255 25.20 31.46 -58.27
CA LYS A 255 24.79 32.13 -59.52
C LYS A 255 25.89 33.05 -60.06
N GLN A 256 26.65 33.72 -59.21
CA GLN A 256 27.70 34.65 -59.63
C GLN A 256 28.92 33.90 -60.20
N SER A 257 29.31 32.78 -59.59
CA SER A 257 30.34 31.87 -60.11
C SER A 257 30.00 31.21 -61.45
N TYR A 258 28.73 31.14 -61.85
CA TYR A 258 28.30 30.53 -63.13
C TYR A 258 28.35 31.54 -64.30
N TYR A 259 28.25 32.84 -64.03
CA TYR A 259 28.32 33.90 -65.05
C TYR A 259 29.74 34.44 -65.28
N GLU A 260 30.65 34.32 -64.32
CA GLU A 260 32.08 34.70 -64.48
C GLU A 260 32.93 33.63 -65.19
N LYS A 261 32.38 32.44 -65.45
CA LYS A 261 33.04 31.33 -66.17
C LYS A 261 32.46 31.09 -67.57
N ARG A 262 31.83 32.09 -68.16
CA ARG A 262 31.34 32.05 -69.54
C ARG A 262 31.91 33.19 -70.38
#